data_AF-F4NVE4-F1
#
_entry.id   AF-F4NVE4-F1
#
_cell.length_a   1.000
_cell.length_b   1.000
_cell.length_c   1.000
_cell.angle_alpha   90.00
_cell.angle_beta   90.00
_cell.angle_gamma   90.00
#
_symmetry.space_group_name_H-M   'P 1'
#
loop_
_entity.id
_entity.type
_entity.pdbx_description
1 polymer ?
#
loop_
_entity_poly.entity_id
_entity_poly.type
_entity_poly.pdbx_seq_one_letter_code
_entity_poly.pdbx_strand_id
1 'polypeptide(L)'
;GRGRNSWISQQGCLQFSFKMSHKESSSIVLLQYLFGLALVEAVQSLPHCKNLPVCLKWPNDIYAQTSDGPRKIGGILITSEFYKGAFSLVVGCGLNVSNPKPTLCINDLVAASDAPNGYTVSNETMLAAILHTFESLYGLFMSDIEHSTKSSRFEPFLPMYYKKWLHR
;
A
#
# COMPACT_ATOMS: atom_id res chain seq x y z
N GLY A 1 -11.44 -9.01 -5.64
CA GLY A 1 -10.21 -9.37 -4.91
C GLY A 1 -10.46 -10.61 -4.06
N ARG A 2 -9.75 -10.74 -2.93
CA ARG A 2 -9.70 -11.95 -2.07
C ARG A 2 -11.01 -12.78 -2.01
N GLY A 3 -10.87 -14.09 -2.21
CA GLY A 3 -11.99 -15.04 -2.15
C GLY A 3 -12.96 -14.83 -3.33
N ARG A 4 -14.27 -14.72 -3.02
CA ARG A 4 -15.33 -14.51 -4.01
C ARG A 4 -15.69 -13.04 -4.23
N ASN A 5 -14.96 -12.10 -3.62
CA ASN A 5 -15.29 -10.68 -3.72
C ASN A 5 -14.86 -10.12 -5.08
N SER A 6 -15.72 -9.36 -5.75
CA SER A 6 -15.32 -8.61 -6.95
C SER A 6 -14.54 -7.35 -6.58
N TRP A 7 -13.51 -7.02 -7.36
CA TRP A 7 -12.94 -5.67 -7.36
C TRP A 7 -13.54 -4.91 -8.54
N ILE A 8 -14.00 -3.68 -8.32
CA ILE A 8 -14.64 -2.87 -9.35
C ILE A 8 -13.57 -2.00 -10.01
N SER A 9 -13.34 -2.23 -11.31
CA SER A 9 -12.21 -1.70 -12.07
C SER A 9 -12.60 -0.53 -12.99
N GLN A 10 -13.13 0.56 -12.42
CA GLN A 10 -13.55 1.72 -13.22
C GLN A 10 -12.36 2.48 -13.83
N GLN A 11 -12.59 3.19 -14.93
CA GLN A 11 -11.61 4.10 -15.52
C GLN A 11 -11.14 5.12 -14.47
N GLY A 12 -9.82 5.28 -14.34
CA GLY A 12 -9.19 6.10 -13.29
C GLY A 12 -8.74 5.32 -12.05
N CYS A 13 -9.12 4.04 -11.91
CA CYS A 13 -8.57 3.15 -10.89
C CYS A 13 -7.19 2.63 -11.31
N LEU A 14 -6.18 2.81 -10.45
CA LEU A 14 -4.86 2.22 -10.63
C LEU A 14 -4.91 0.75 -10.23
N GLN A 15 -4.67 -0.15 -11.19
CA GLN A 15 -4.61 -1.58 -10.97
C GLN A 15 -3.36 -2.14 -11.62
N PHE A 16 -2.58 -2.86 -10.84
CA PHE A 16 -1.38 -3.51 -11.34
C PHE A 16 -1.06 -4.76 -10.54
N SER A 17 -0.23 -5.60 -11.13
CA SER A 17 0.41 -6.70 -10.42
C SER A 17 1.83 -6.83 -10.90
N PHE A 18 2.74 -7.17 -9.99
CA PHE A 18 4.12 -7.48 -10.35
C PHE A 18 4.57 -8.75 -9.63
N LYS A 19 5.59 -9.38 -10.20
CA LYS A 19 6.19 -10.60 -9.67
C LYS A 19 7.46 -10.26 -8.91
N MET A 20 7.67 -10.91 -7.77
CA MET A 20 8.95 -10.84 -7.06
C MET A 20 9.34 -12.22 -6.50
N SER A 21 10.63 -12.43 -6.27
CA SER A 21 11.15 -13.62 -5.62
C SER A 21 11.55 -13.31 -4.19
N HIS A 22 11.22 -14.21 -3.27
CA HIS A 22 11.58 -14.09 -1.86
C HIS A 22 11.98 -15.46 -1.33
N LYS A 23 13.16 -15.56 -0.69
CA LYS A 23 13.70 -16.86 -0.24
C LYS A 23 13.28 -17.22 1.20
N GLU A 24 13.07 -16.21 2.04
CA GLU A 24 12.91 -16.38 3.48
C GLU A 24 11.46 -16.74 3.85
N SER A 25 11.21 -18.00 4.21
CA SER A 25 9.86 -18.46 4.57
C SER A 25 9.31 -17.80 5.84
N SER A 26 10.19 -17.47 6.79
CA SER A 26 9.80 -16.87 8.07
C SER A 26 9.21 -15.47 7.91
N SER A 27 9.54 -14.77 6.81
CA SER A 27 9.24 -13.35 6.65
C SER A 27 8.24 -13.05 5.53
N ILE A 28 7.83 -14.07 4.76
CA ILE A 28 6.90 -13.93 3.63
C ILE A 28 5.56 -13.29 4.01
N VAL A 29 5.00 -13.66 5.15
CA VAL A 29 3.69 -13.14 5.62
C VAL A 29 3.79 -11.63 5.90
N LEU A 30 4.97 -11.14 6.27
CA LEU A 30 5.22 -9.74 6.61
C LEU A 30 5.21 -8.84 5.37
N LEU A 31 5.41 -9.40 4.17
CA LEU A 31 5.41 -8.62 2.93
C LEU A 31 4.05 -8.00 2.60
N GLN A 32 2.95 -8.62 3.05
CA GLN A 32 1.60 -8.05 2.95
C GLN A 32 1.49 -6.74 3.75
N TYR A 33 2.13 -6.70 4.93
CA TYR A 33 2.15 -5.55 5.82
C TYR A 33 3.10 -4.48 5.30
N LEU A 34 4.28 -4.91 4.82
CA LEU A 34 5.29 -4.03 4.26
C LEU A 34 4.79 -3.30 3.02
N PHE A 35 4.12 -4.01 2.11
CA PHE A 35 3.54 -3.40 0.90
C PHE A 35 2.38 -2.45 1.26
N GLY A 36 1.57 -2.80 2.26
CA GLY A 36 0.56 -1.89 2.80
C GLY A 36 1.16 -0.59 3.33
N LEU A 37 2.20 -0.70 4.16
CA LEU A 37 2.95 0.45 4.66
C LEU A 37 3.52 1.29 3.52
N ALA A 38 4.18 0.65 2.56
CA ALA A 38 4.75 1.31 1.39
C ALA A 38 3.70 2.10 0.60
N LEU A 39 2.51 1.55 0.41
CA LEU A 39 1.44 2.21 -0.34
C LEU A 39 0.98 3.50 0.35
N VAL A 40 0.76 3.47 1.67
CA VAL A 40 0.35 4.67 2.41
C VAL A 40 1.50 5.69 2.52
N GLU A 41 2.74 5.24 2.71
CA GLU A 41 3.94 6.10 2.59
C GLU A 41 4.02 6.76 1.21
N ALA A 42 3.81 6.01 0.12
CA ALA A 42 3.89 6.52 -1.24
C ALA A 42 2.85 7.61 -1.53
N VAL A 43 1.60 7.43 -1.07
CA VAL A 43 0.57 8.48 -1.18
C VAL A 43 1.05 9.74 -0.46
N GLN A 44 1.56 9.60 0.76
CA GLN A 44 1.95 10.73 1.60
C GLN A 44 3.32 11.34 1.23
N SER A 45 4.11 10.68 0.38
CA SER A 45 5.35 11.24 -0.15
C SER A 45 5.13 12.18 -1.33
N LEU A 46 3.97 12.10 -1.99
CA LEU A 46 3.66 12.95 -3.14
C LEU A 46 3.42 14.42 -2.73
N PRO A 47 3.72 15.38 -3.61
CA PRO A 47 3.45 16.79 -3.37
C PRO A 47 1.99 17.02 -2.97
N HIS A 48 1.75 17.90 -1.99
CA HIS A 48 0.41 18.22 -1.47
C HIS A 48 -0.38 17.04 -0.87
N CYS A 49 0.19 15.83 -0.82
CA CYS A 49 -0.51 14.63 -0.35
C CYS A 49 -0.09 14.18 1.07
N LYS A 50 0.89 14.86 1.67
CA LYS A 50 1.50 14.50 2.97
C LYS A 50 0.50 14.31 4.11
N ASN A 51 -0.53 15.15 4.14
CA ASN A 51 -1.51 15.16 5.22
C ASN A 51 -2.83 14.47 4.82
N LEU A 52 -2.89 13.78 3.67
CA LEU A 52 -4.11 13.08 3.30
C LEU A 52 -4.41 11.97 4.32
N PRO A 53 -5.68 11.81 4.72
CA PRO A 53 -6.09 10.91 5.79
C PRO A 53 -6.16 9.44 5.33
N VAL A 54 -5.12 8.98 4.62
CA VAL A 54 -5.01 7.62 4.11
C VAL A 54 -4.37 6.72 5.16
N CYS A 55 -4.97 5.57 5.39
CA CYS A 55 -4.62 4.64 6.45
C CYS A 55 -4.76 3.18 6.00
N LEU A 56 -4.11 2.29 6.75
CA LEU A 56 -4.14 0.85 6.60
C LEU A 56 -5.23 0.25 7.47
N LYS A 57 -6.12 -0.53 6.85
CA LYS A 57 -6.97 -1.47 7.58
C LYS A 57 -6.39 -2.87 7.39
N TRP A 58 -5.93 -3.43 8.51
CA TRP A 58 -5.37 -4.77 8.53
C TRP A 58 -6.35 -5.81 7.96
N PRO A 59 -5.89 -6.81 7.18
CA PRO A 59 -4.49 -7.05 6.81
C PRO A 59 -4.06 -6.42 5.48
N ASN A 60 -4.99 -5.92 4.66
CA ASN A 60 -4.72 -5.75 3.23
C ASN A 60 -5.51 -4.63 2.56
N ASP A 61 -6.24 -3.81 3.31
CA ASP A 61 -7.10 -2.79 2.73
C ASP A 61 -6.57 -1.38 3.01
N ILE A 62 -6.77 -0.48 2.05
CA ILE A 62 -6.40 0.94 2.16
C ILE A 62 -7.69 1.73 2.30
N TYR A 63 -7.71 2.61 3.30
CA TYR A 63 -8.85 3.41 3.68
C TYR A 63 -8.50 4.89 3.70
N ALA A 64 -9.50 5.72 3.45
CA ALA A 64 -9.47 7.14 3.75
C ALA A 64 -10.38 7.41 4.95
N GLN A 65 -9.93 8.19 5.92
CA GLN A 65 -10.82 8.70 6.97
C GLN A 65 -11.57 9.92 6.44
N THR A 66 -12.90 9.84 6.35
CA THR A 66 -13.77 10.97 6.02
C THR A 66 -14.60 11.37 7.24
N SER A 67 -15.27 12.53 7.17
CA SER A 67 -16.08 13.07 8.28
C SER A 67 -17.23 12.15 8.71
N ASP A 68 -17.74 11.32 7.80
CA ASP A 68 -18.81 10.35 8.04
C ASP A 68 -18.29 8.92 8.28
N GLY A 69 -16.97 8.73 8.40
CA GLY A 69 -16.34 7.46 8.75
C GLY A 69 -15.32 6.95 7.71
N PRO A 70 -14.62 5.85 8.00
CA PRO A 70 -13.58 5.35 7.10
C PRO A 70 -14.16 4.69 5.85
N ARG A 71 -13.71 5.12 4.66
CA ARG A 71 -14.09 4.53 3.37
C ARG A 71 -12.95 3.78 2.72
N LYS A 72 -13.24 2.61 2.15
CA LYS A 72 -12.26 1.82 1.41
C LYS A 72 -11.96 2.48 0.06
N ILE A 73 -10.67 2.66 -0.21
CA ILE A 73 -10.17 3.25 -1.46
C ILE A 73 -9.19 2.32 -2.18
N GLY A 74 -8.70 1.26 -1.53
CA GLY A 74 -7.73 0.36 -2.11
C GLY A 74 -7.70 -1.01 -1.45
N GLY A 75 -7.00 -1.93 -2.09
CA GLY A 75 -6.78 -3.28 -1.61
C GLY A 75 -5.53 -3.90 -2.21
N ILE A 76 -4.87 -4.70 -1.38
CA ILE A 76 -3.67 -5.44 -1.72
C ILE A 76 -4.01 -6.93 -1.67
N LEU A 77 -3.42 -7.69 -2.58
CA LEU A 77 -3.48 -9.14 -2.61
C LEU A 77 -2.11 -9.69 -2.98
N ILE A 78 -1.44 -10.35 -2.04
CA ILE A 78 -0.22 -11.09 -2.31
C ILE A 78 -0.54 -12.58 -2.33
N THR A 79 -0.24 -13.24 -3.45
CA THR A 79 -0.28 -14.70 -3.57
C THR A 79 1.14 -15.24 -3.72
N SER A 80 1.40 -16.42 -3.15
CA SER A 80 2.71 -17.05 -3.17
C SER A 80 2.63 -18.46 -3.72
N GLU A 81 3.68 -18.83 -4.44
CA GLU A 81 3.95 -20.21 -4.85
C GLU A 81 5.38 -20.56 -4.43
N PHE A 82 5.58 -21.72 -3.82
CA PHE A 82 6.91 -22.18 -3.44
C PHE A 82 7.44 -23.18 -4.45
N TYR A 83 8.60 -22.88 -5.05
CA TYR A 83 9.23 -23.76 -6.03
C TYR A 83 10.75 -23.67 -5.94
N LYS A 84 11.42 -24.83 -5.94
CA LYS A 84 12.89 -24.96 -5.91
C LYS A 84 13.59 -24.07 -4.85
N GLY A 85 13.05 -24.03 -3.63
CA GLY A 85 13.68 -23.32 -2.51
C GLY A 85 13.45 -21.81 -2.48
N ALA A 86 12.55 -21.27 -3.30
CA ALA A 86 12.16 -19.86 -3.28
C ALA A 86 10.65 -19.70 -3.42
N PHE A 87 10.13 -18.63 -2.83
CA PHE A 87 8.77 -18.17 -3.06
C PHE A 87 8.73 -17.22 -4.24
N SER A 88 7.88 -17.55 -5.21
CA SER A 88 7.44 -16.66 -6.26
C SER A 88 6.17 -15.96 -5.78
N LEU A 89 6.22 -14.64 -5.64
CA LEU A 89 5.10 -13.82 -5.20
C LEU A 89 4.50 -13.08 -6.38
N VAL A 90 3.17 -13.01 -6.43
CA VAL A 90 2.45 -12.04 -7.25
C VAL A 90 1.81 -11.04 -6.30
N VAL A 91 2.27 -9.79 -6.38
CA VAL A 91 1.78 -8.67 -5.57
C VAL A 91 0.80 -7.89 -6.43
N GLY A 92 -0.48 -8.00 -6.11
CA GLY A 92 -1.56 -7.26 -6.73
C GLY A 92 -1.99 -6.06 -5.90
N CYS A 93 -2.22 -4.94 -6.56
CA CYS A 93 -2.70 -3.70 -5.96
C CYS A 93 -3.84 -3.11 -6.80
N GLY A 94 -4.94 -2.75 -6.14
CA GLY A 94 -5.97 -1.88 -6.69
C GLY A 94 -6.13 -0.66 -5.80
N LEU A 95 -6.06 0.54 -6.38
CA LEU A 95 -6.21 1.81 -5.69
C LEU A 95 -7.06 2.76 -6.52
N ASN A 96 -8.05 3.38 -5.89
CA ASN A 96 -8.87 4.39 -6.53
C ASN A 96 -8.09 5.72 -6.58
N VAL A 97 -7.65 6.16 -7.76
CA VAL A 97 -6.83 7.37 -7.91
C VAL A 97 -7.65 8.52 -8.50
N SER A 98 -8.28 8.29 -9.65
CA SER A 98 -9.08 9.29 -10.38
C SER A 98 -10.51 8.83 -10.68
N ASN A 99 -11.01 7.82 -9.95
CA ASN A 99 -12.36 7.28 -10.09
C ASN A 99 -13.19 7.59 -8.83
N PRO A 100 -13.95 8.70 -8.80
CA PRO A 100 -14.64 9.15 -7.58
C PRO A 100 -15.84 8.28 -7.18
N LYS A 101 -16.23 7.32 -8.05
CA LYS A 101 -17.31 6.37 -7.81
C LYS A 101 -16.75 4.93 -7.80
N PRO A 102 -17.43 3.99 -7.11
CA PRO A 102 -18.62 4.17 -6.28
C PRO A 102 -18.35 4.70 -4.86
N THR A 103 -17.09 4.80 -4.43
CA THR A 103 -16.74 5.18 -3.05
C THR A 103 -16.07 6.55 -2.96
N LEU A 104 -14.76 6.59 -3.21
CA LEU A 104 -13.87 7.74 -3.08
C LEU A 104 -12.54 7.38 -3.76
N CYS A 105 -11.81 8.39 -4.25
CA CYS A 105 -10.46 8.23 -4.78
C CYS A 105 -9.46 9.22 -4.18
N ILE A 106 -8.16 9.03 -4.48
CA ILE A 106 -7.09 9.94 -4.03
C ILE A 106 -7.36 11.37 -4.49
N ASN A 107 -7.80 11.60 -5.72
CA ASN A 107 -8.03 12.94 -6.23
C ASN A 107 -9.23 13.65 -5.57
N ASP A 108 -10.20 12.92 -5.02
CA ASP A 108 -11.24 13.52 -4.17
C ASP A 108 -10.66 14.06 -2.86
N LEU A 109 -9.73 13.31 -2.25
CA LEU A 109 -9.04 13.73 -1.03
C LEU A 109 -8.13 14.92 -1.28
N VAL A 110 -7.44 14.94 -2.43
CA VAL A 110 -6.61 16.07 -2.87
C VAL A 110 -7.47 17.32 -3.07
N ALA A 111 -8.60 17.20 -3.76
CA ALA A 111 -9.51 18.32 -4.00
C ALA A 111 -10.11 18.89 -2.70
N ALA A 112 -10.25 18.07 -1.66
CA ALA A 112 -10.72 18.47 -0.34
C ALA A 112 -9.61 18.95 0.62
N SER A 113 -8.36 19.02 0.15
CA SER A 113 -7.19 19.43 0.94
C SER A 113 -6.71 20.84 0.56
N ASP A 114 -5.63 21.32 1.19
CA ASP A 114 -4.98 22.60 0.89
C ASP A 114 -4.14 22.57 -0.42
N ALA A 115 -4.36 21.57 -1.28
CA ALA A 115 -3.66 21.47 -2.56
C ALA A 115 -4.05 22.62 -3.51
N PRO A 116 -3.14 23.09 -4.38
CA PRO A 116 -3.48 24.09 -5.39
C PRO A 116 -4.65 23.66 -6.26
N ASN A 117 -5.50 24.61 -6.66
CA ASN A 117 -6.64 24.31 -7.53
C ASN A 117 -6.18 23.64 -8.84
N GLY A 118 -6.82 22.54 -9.21
CA GLY A 118 -6.47 21.73 -10.38
C GLY A 118 -5.28 20.78 -10.18
N TYR A 119 -4.66 20.72 -9.00
CA TYR A 119 -3.67 19.70 -8.70
C TYR A 119 -4.33 18.31 -8.67
N THR A 120 -3.77 17.38 -9.43
CA THR A 120 -4.23 15.99 -9.48
C THR A 120 -3.06 15.04 -9.54
N VAL A 121 -3.22 13.87 -8.96
CA VAL A 121 -2.27 12.77 -9.06
C VAL A 121 -2.66 11.85 -10.20
N SER A 122 -1.72 11.56 -11.10
CA SER A 122 -1.91 10.60 -12.18
C SER A 122 -1.67 9.15 -11.72
N ASN A 123 -2.19 8.18 -12.46
CA ASN A 123 -1.95 6.77 -12.20
C ASN A 123 -0.46 6.41 -12.30
N GLU A 124 0.25 6.98 -13.28
CA GLU A 124 1.67 6.76 -13.52
C GLU A 124 2.51 7.31 -12.36
N THR A 125 2.17 8.51 -11.87
CA THR A 125 2.83 9.14 -10.73
C THR A 125 2.63 8.32 -9.46
N MET A 126 1.40 7.88 -9.22
CA MET A 126 1.07 7.04 -8.07
C MET A 126 1.76 5.66 -8.16
N LEU A 127 1.77 5.02 -9.34
CA LEU A 127 2.46 3.75 -9.54
C LEU A 127 3.97 3.87 -9.28
N ALA A 128 4.60 4.91 -9.84
CA ALA A 128 6.03 5.18 -9.66
C ALA A 128 6.36 5.39 -8.17
N ALA A 129 5.56 6.18 -7.46
CA ALA A 129 5.72 6.38 -6.02
C ALA A 129 5.59 5.06 -5.24
N ILE A 130 4.55 4.27 -5.51
CA ILE A 130 4.33 2.99 -4.80
C ILE A 130 5.50 2.04 -5.01
N LEU A 131 5.95 1.85 -6.25
CA LEU A 131 7.05 0.93 -6.55
C LEU A 131 8.37 1.39 -5.95
N HIS A 132 8.69 2.69 -6.05
CA HIS A 132 9.90 3.27 -5.47
C HIS A 132 9.92 3.15 -3.94
N THR A 133 8.81 3.50 -3.28
CA THR A 133 8.70 3.38 -1.82
C THR A 133 8.76 1.92 -1.37
N PHE A 134 8.10 1.02 -2.10
CA PHE A 134 8.16 -0.41 -1.79
C PHE A 134 9.56 -0.98 -1.94
N GLU A 135 10.25 -0.69 -3.04
CA GLU A 135 11.64 -1.11 -3.25
C GLU A 135 12.55 -0.63 -2.12
N SER A 136 12.42 0.64 -1.72
CA SER A 136 13.18 1.23 -0.62
C SER A 136 12.91 0.53 0.71
N LEU A 137 11.64 0.34 1.08
CA LEU A 137 11.29 -0.35 2.33
C LEU A 137 11.64 -1.84 2.29
N TYR A 138 11.54 -2.49 1.13
CA TYR A 138 11.97 -3.87 0.95
C TYR A 138 13.49 -4.02 1.08
N GLY A 139 14.27 -3.09 0.55
CA GLY A 139 15.71 -3.03 0.76
C GLY A 139 16.07 -2.96 2.24
N LEU A 140 15.42 -2.07 3.00
CA LEU A 140 15.58 -1.97 4.45
C LEU A 140 15.14 -3.24 5.19
N PHE A 141 14.02 -3.82 4.76
CA PHE A 141 13.51 -5.08 5.31
C PHE A 141 14.50 -6.23 5.05
N MET A 142 15.23 -6.20 3.93
CA MET A 142 16.22 -7.20 3.57
C MET A 142 17.60 -6.96 4.20
N SER A 143 18.00 -5.72 4.50
CA SER A 143 19.32 -5.39 5.07
C SER A 143 19.48 -5.80 6.54
N ASP A 144 18.39 -6.04 7.28
CA ASP A 144 18.40 -6.22 8.73
C ASP A 144 18.85 -7.64 9.22
N ILE A 145 19.69 -8.36 8.46
CA ILE A 145 19.97 -9.80 8.71
C ILE A 145 21.09 -10.07 9.72
N GLU A 146 22.19 -9.33 9.73
CA GLU A 146 23.42 -9.94 10.27
C GLU A 146 23.79 -9.54 11.71
N HIS A 147 23.18 -8.50 12.28
CA HIS A 147 23.56 -8.01 13.63
C HIS A 147 22.38 -7.52 14.48
N SER A 148 21.15 -7.88 14.08
CA SER A 148 19.94 -7.38 14.74
C SER A 148 19.57 -8.26 15.93
N THR A 149 19.59 -7.70 17.15
CA THR A 149 19.03 -8.33 18.37
C THR A 149 17.49 -8.37 18.38
N LYS A 150 16.85 -7.92 17.28
CA LYS A 150 15.40 -7.78 17.18
C LYS A 150 14.73 -9.15 17.04
N SER A 151 13.52 -9.22 17.58
CA SER A 151 12.68 -10.43 17.56
C SER A 151 12.10 -10.74 16.17
N SER A 152 12.03 -9.74 15.30
CA SER A 152 11.47 -9.85 13.95
C SER A 152 12.05 -8.80 13.00
N ARG A 153 12.15 -9.17 11.71
CA ARG A 153 12.56 -8.26 10.62
C ARG A 153 11.59 -7.09 10.43
N PHE A 154 10.35 -7.22 10.93
CA PHE A 154 9.33 -6.18 10.83
C PHE A 154 9.31 -5.21 12.01
N GLU A 155 10.01 -5.52 13.11
CA GLU A 155 10.06 -4.70 14.32
C GLU A 155 10.38 -3.21 14.06
N PRO A 156 11.33 -2.85 13.16
CA PRO A 156 11.64 -1.43 12.86
C PRO A 156 10.49 -0.68 12.20
N PHE A 157 9.59 -1.39 11.53
CA PHE A 157 8.47 -0.81 10.79
C PHE A 157 7.23 -0.64 11.68
N LEU A 158 7.20 -1.25 12.86
CA LEU A 158 6.03 -1.20 13.76
C LEU A 158 5.60 0.23 14.12
N PRO A 159 6.51 1.18 14.46
CA PRO A 159 6.09 2.55 14.77
C PRO A 159 5.41 3.23 13.58
N MET A 160 5.95 3.07 12.36
CA MET A 160 5.36 3.62 11.14
C MET A 160 4.03 2.93 10.80
N TYR A 161 3.96 1.62 10.95
CA TYR A 161 2.77 0.81 10.69
C TYR A 161 1.63 1.22 11.63
N TYR A 162 1.86 1.25 12.94
CA TYR A 162 0.85 1.70 13.91
C TYR A 162 0.50 3.18 13.75
N LYS A 163 1.43 4.00 13.25
CA LYS A 163 1.11 5.38 12.90
C LYS A 163 0.06 5.48 11.77
N LYS A 164 -0.06 4.44 10.95
CA LYS A 164 -0.94 4.43 9.78
C LYS A 164 -2.11 3.47 9.92
N TRP A 165 -2.21 2.78 11.04
CA TRP A 165 -3.26 1.81 11.28
C TRP A 165 -4.58 2.50 11.58
N LEU A 166 -5.67 2.02 10.97
CA LEU A 166 -7.00 2.62 11.07
C LEU A 166 -7.59 2.56 12.50
N HIS A 167 -7.31 1.48 13.24
CA HIS A 167 -7.93 1.20 14.54
C HIS A 167 -7.04 1.64 15.70
N ARG A 168 -6.84 2.95 15.81
CA ARG A 168 -6.17 3.56 16.97
C ARG A 168 -7.13 3.76 18.13
#